data_AF-W3WPZ5-F1
#
_entry.id   AF-W3WPZ5-F1
#
_cell.length_a   1.000
_cell.length_b   1.000
_cell.length_c   1.000
_cell.angle_alpha   90.00
_cell.angle_beta   90.00
_cell.angle_gamma   90.00
#
_symmetry.space_group_name_H-M   'P 1'
#
loop_
_entity.id
_entity.type
_entity.pdbx_description
1 polymer ?
#
loop_
_entity_poly.entity_id
_entity_poly.type
_entity_poly.pdbx_seq_one_letter_code
_entity_poly.pdbx_strand_id
1 'polypeptide(L)'
;MVGVPVGWEGDANGMIATGPPNTARKGWYQIHSADYLERGSGHLTLRQKLDKYLTSQGVDPSRYPFAYLTTAAKLLGYHFNPVSFWYLYSAEKEMTAMILEVNNTFDERRMYFLSSDDPSSKTADEILAETGVDVKPLTKPSTTTMRRAWPKDFHVSPFNSRKGGYSLVAHDPFAPMLEGSGSIDSTINLLSSKSHAKLVARIFSDGAAIDPMTMTTWRKLKFLFSWWWVGFVTFPRIVKEAGVLFFKRQLHVWYRPEPLKESMGRRADDTERQLEAIFRRYLRHLVNQTPAVVEVKYIPSGVSNAEGETMMSPSAQESIDNGRNVLEFKVLTPVFYTRFAYYAHDLEALFCELHDNCTIWISKPELLPKLIFKKPPPAFATRNIVDFGCFKLIQSLRQRPQRIERPLTSAQASSKPPDTHVKTDIRDFRISSMDAYVLEHESDTEKKVYRSLLLRMFVADRIALGSLELLWLEQLALRVLSAWNLTP
;
A
#
# COMPACT_ATOMS: atom_id res chain seq x y z
N MET A 1 -16.32 -7.59 15.78
CA MET A 1 -14.92 -7.93 15.39
C MET A 1 -14.63 -9.35 15.82
N VAL A 2 -13.56 -9.95 15.30
CA VAL A 2 -13.10 -11.29 15.66
C VAL A 2 -11.69 -11.17 16.26
N GLY A 3 -11.45 -11.85 17.38
CA GLY A 3 -10.12 -12.01 17.99
C GLY A 3 -9.59 -13.41 17.74
N VAL A 4 -8.34 -13.53 17.27
CA VAL A 4 -7.69 -14.81 16.98
C VAL A 4 -6.27 -14.85 17.55
N PRO A 5 -5.86 -15.94 18.23
CA PRO A 5 -4.47 -16.15 18.60
C PRO A 5 -3.57 -16.26 17.36
N VAL A 6 -2.53 -15.43 17.29
CA VAL A 6 -1.55 -15.48 16.21
C VAL A 6 -0.75 -16.77 16.33
N GLY A 7 -0.88 -17.64 15.32
CA GLY A 7 -0.32 -18.99 15.32
C GLY A 7 -1.37 -20.09 15.32
N TRP A 8 -2.64 -19.77 15.64
CA TRP A 8 -3.74 -20.71 15.48
C TRP A 8 -4.22 -20.77 14.03
N GLU A 9 -4.22 -21.98 13.48
CA GLU A 9 -4.73 -22.29 12.14
C GLU A 9 -5.78 -23.38 12.22
N GLY A 10 -7.01 -23.07 11.85
CA GLY A 10 -8.07 -24.07 11.89
C GLY A 10 -9.43 -23.52 11.52
N ASP A 11 -10.44 -24.33 11.82
CA ASP A 11 -11.85 -23.97 11.75
C ASP A 11 -12.44 -24.09 13.15
N ALA A 12 -12.98 -22.98 13.65
CA ALA A 12 -13.66 -22.91 14.92
C ALA A 12 -15.16 -23.09 14.67
N ASN A 13 -15.59 -24.36 14.66
CA ASN A 13 -17.00 -24.76 14.63
C ASN A 13 -17.77 -24.17 13.44
N GLY A 14 -17.12 -24.02 12.27
CA GLY A 14 -17.66 -23.44 11.04
C GLY A 14 -17.91 -21.92 11.10
N MET A 15 -17.63 -21.26 12.22
CA MET A 15 -17.90 -19.82 12.37
C MET A 15 -16.71 -18.98 11.95
N ILE A 16 -15.51 -19.33 12.43
CA ILE A 16 -14.27 -18.60 12.14
C ILE A 16 -13.25 -19.59 11.58
N ALA A 17 -12.68 -19.25 10.43
CA ALA A 17 -11.59 -20.02 9.84
C ALA A 17 -10.36 -19.13 9.62
N THR A 18 -9.19 -19.64 9.99
CA THR A 18 -7.90 -18.98 9.77
C THR A 18 -7.00 -19.86 8.91
N GLY A 19 -6.12 -19.26 8.13
CA GLY A 19 -5.09 -19.99 7.38
C GLY A 19 -4.90 -19.47 5.95
N PRO A 20 -4.14 -20.23 5.11
CA PRO A 20 -3.89 -19.88 3.72
C PRO A 20 -5.18 -19.88 2.88
N PRO A 21 -5.31 -19.00 1.88
CA PRO A 21 -6.50 -18.90 1.03
C PRO A 21 -6.79 -20.18 0.21
N ASN A 22 -5.80 -21.05 -0.01
CA ASN A 22 -5.96 -22.32 -0.73
C ASN A 22 -6.42 -23.49 0.15
N THR A 23 -6.59 -23.28 1.45
CA THR A 23 -7.17 -24.32 2.31
C THR A 23 -8.68 -24.32 2.14
N ALA A 24 -9.28 -25.48 1.88
CA ALA A 24 -10.73 -25.65 1.70
C ALA A 24 -11.55 -25.46 3.00
N ARG A 25 -11.12 -24.52 3.85
CA ARG A 25 -11.73 -24.24 5.16
C ARG A 25 -12.97 -23.38 4.97
N LYS A 26 -14.13 -23.92 5.36
CA LYS A 26 -15.45 -23.35 5.14
C LYS A 26 -16.00 -22.70 6.42
N GLY A 27 -15.32 -21.66 6.90
CA GLY A 27 -15.86 -20.79 7.94
C GLY A 27 -16.72 -19.67 7.35
N TRP A 28 -17.77 -19.23 8.07
CA TRP A 28 -18.54 -18.04 7.69
C TRP A 28 -17.66 -16.78 7.68
N TYR A 29 -16.86 -16.61 8.73
CA TYR A 29 -15.88 -15.55 8.86
C TYR A 29 -14.48 -16.09 8.58
N GLN A 30 -13.78 -15.44 7.66
CA GLN A 30 -12.47 -15.89 7.18
C GLN A 30 -11.38 -14.87 7.50
N ILE A 31 -10.27 -15.36 8.00
CA ILE A 31 -9.05 -14.59 8.28
C ILE A 31 -7.93 -15.24 7.49
N HIS A 32 -7.70 -14.73 6.28
CA HIS A 32 -6.62 -15.21 5.42
C HIS A 32 -5.33 -14.50 5.78
N SER A 33 -4.27 -15.25 6.03
CA SER A 33 -2.95 -14.65 6.34
C SER A 33 -2.50 -13.66 5.27
N ALA A 34 -2.82 -13.93 4.00
CA ALA A 34 -2.52 -13.10 2.84
C ALA A 34 -3.05 -11.64 2.92
N ASP A 35 -4.08 -11.41 3.74
CA ASP A 35 -4.74 -10.11 3.85
C ASP A 35 -4.07 -9.17 4.85
N TYR A 36 -3.17 -9.64 5.73
CA TYR A 36 -2.64 -8.84 6.85
C TYR A 36 -1.13 -8.60 6.79
N LEU A 37 -0.65 -7.55 7.48
CA LEU A 37 0.73 -7.05 7.46
C LEU A 37 1.23 -6.86 6.02
N GLU A 38 2.30 -7.56 5.62
CA GLU A 38 2.72 -7.65 4.22
C GLU A 38 1.65 -8.40 3.40
N ARG A 39 1.09 -7.75 2.38
CA ARG A 39 0.04 -8.32 1.52
C ARG A 39 0.58 -9.44 0.64
N GLY A 40 -0.27 -10.43 0.37
CA GLY A 40 0.15 -11.61 -0.39
C GLY A 40 0.93 -12.58 0.49
N SER A 41 1.92 -13.28 -0.06
CA SER A 41 2.70 -14.32 0.63
C SER A 41 1.79 -15.29 1.40
N GLY A 42 0.73 -15.76 0.74
CA GLY A 42 -0.32 -16.59 1.35
C GLY A 42 0.17 -17.96 1.83
N HIS A 43 1.41 -18.34 1.49
CA HIS A 43 2.10 -19.51 2.03
C HIS A 43 2.61 -19.28 3.46
N LEU A 44 2.71 -18.02 3.92
CA LEU A 44 3.10 -17.68 5.29
C LEU A 44 1.88 -17.63 6.21
N THR A 45 2.08 -18.09 7.45
CA THR A 45 1.11 -17.95 8.54
C THR A 45 1.11 -16.52 9.11
N LEU A 46 0.09 -16.18 9.92
CA LEU A 46 0.06 -14.89 10.63
C LEU A 46 1.28 -14.69 11.52
N ARG A 47 1.77 -15.76 12.17
CA ARG A 47 2.95 -15.73 13.04
C ARG A 47 4.22 -15.40 12.26
N GLN A 48 4.46 -16.10 11.15
CA GLN A 48 5.63 -15.86 10.31
C GLN A 48 5.64 -14.44 9.73
N LYS A 49 4.47 -13.91 9.35
CA LYS A 49 4.35 -12.52 8.89
C LYS A 49 4.63 -11.51 9.99
N LEU A 50 4.15 -11.77 11.20
CA LEU A 50 4.43 -10.93 12.35
C LEU A 50 5.93 -10.93 12.67
N ASP A 51 6.59 -12.09 12.65
CA ASP A 51 8.03 -12.20 12.88
C ASP A 51 8.82 -11.41 11.83
N LYS A 52 8.49 -11.62 10.54
CA LYS A 52 9.10 -10.88 9.43
C LYS A 52 8.92 -9.37 9.59
N TYR A 53 7.73 -8.92 9.98
CA TYR A 53 7.47 -7.50 10.23
C TYR A 53 8.31 -6.97 11.40
N LEU A 54 8.35 -7.66 12.53
CA LEU A 54 9.14 -7.25 13.70
C LEU A 54 10.64 -7.17 13.37
N THR A 55 11.19 -8.17 12.67
CA THR A 55 12.57 -8.14 12.18
C THR A 55 12.81 -6.95 11.26
N SER A 56 11.86 -6.61 10.38
CA SER A 56 11.96 -5.42 9.52
C SER A 56 11.97 -4.09 10.30
N GLN A 57 11.44 -4.09 11.53
CA GLN A 57 11.49 -2.95 12.45
C GLN A 57 12.72 -2.99 13.37
N GLY A 58 13.64 -3.94 13.19
CA GLY A 58 14.82 -4.12 14.07
C GLY A 58 14.47 -4.69 15.45
N VAL A 59 13.31 -5.34 15.58
CA VAL A 59 12.82 -5.91 16.84
C VAL A 59 12.93 -7.42 16.79
N ASP A 60 13.48 -8.02 17.85
CA ASP A 60 13.55 -9.47 18.00
C ASP A 60 12.15 -10.06 18.24
N PRO A 61 11.63 -10.92 17.34
CA PRO A 61 10.33 -11.56 17.52
C PRO A 61 10.22 -12.41 18.79
N SER A 62 11.34 -12.91 19.33
CA SER A 62 11.36 -13.73 20.55
C SER A 62 10.81 -12.99 21.78
N ARG A 63 10.83 -11.65 21.74
CA ARG A 63 10.24 -10.79 22.79
C ARG A 63 8.71 -10.92 22.89
N TYR A 64 8.05 -11.38 21.83
CA TYR A 64 6.59 -11.47 21.74
C TYR A 64 6.12 -12.88 21.39
N PRO A 65 6.33 -13.87 22.29
CA PRO A 65 5.96 -15.27 22.04
C PRO A 65 4.46 -15.46 21.86
N PHE A 66 3.63 -14.59 22.47
CA PHE A 66 2.18 -14.62 22.30
C PHE A 66 1.69 -13.34 21.59
N ALA A 67 0.70 -13.50 20.72
CA ALA A 67 0.06 -12.39 20.06
C ALA A 67 -1.40 -12.71 19.71
N TYR A 68 -2.23 -11.68 19.63
CA TYR A 68 -3.63 -11.78 19.20
C TYR A 68 -3.95 -10.76 18.11
N LEU A 69 -4.66 -11.20 17.07
CA LEU A 69 -5.19 -10.34 16.02
C LEU A 69 -6.67 -10.09 16.29
N THR A 70 -7.05 -8.82 16.46
CA THR A 70 -8.45 -8.37 16.53
C THR A 70 -8.79 -7.58 15.27
N THR A 71 -9.79 -8.02 14.52
CA THR A 71 -10.06 -7.47 13.19
C THR A 71 -11.51 -7.64 12.72
N ALA A 72 -11.88 -6.92 11.64
CA ALA A 72 -13.10 -7.18 10.90
C ALA A 72 -12.87 -8.33 9.90
N ALA A 73 -13.27 -9.55 10.27
CA ALA A 73 -13.09 -10.72 9.43
C ALA A 73 -13.92 -10.66 8.14
N LYS A 74 -13.41 -11.33 7.09
CA LYS A 74 -14.07 -11.44 5.78
C LYS A 74 -15.32 -12.31 5.90
N LEU A 75 -16.44 -11.88 5.33
CA LEU A 75 -17.70 -12.63 5.31
C LEU A 75 -18.13 -12.84 3.85
N LEU A 76 -18.28 -14.11 3.43
CA LEU A 76 -18.68 -14.48 2.06
C LEU A 76 -17.86 -13.79 0.96
N GLY A 77 -16.54 -13.68 1.16
CA GLY A 77 -15.64 -13.01 0.23
C GLY A 77 -15.56 -11.48 0.37
N TYR A 78 -16.54 -10.84 1.01
CA TYR A 78 -16.54 -9.40 1.25
C TYR A 78 -15.67 -9.04 2.46
N HIS A 79 -14.78 -8.06 2.28
CA HIS A 79 -13.85 -7.62 3.32
C HIS A 79 -13.67 -6.10 3.25
N PHE A 80 -14.26 -5.40 4.22
CA PHE A 80 -14.00 -3.99 4.48
C PHE A 80 -13.42 -3.85 5.88
N ASN A 81 -12.14 -3.49 5.96
CA ASN A 81 -11.38 -3.53 7.21
C ASN A 81 -10.52 -2.27 7.37
N PRO A 82 -11.03 -1.22 8.05
CA PRO A 82 -10.31 0.04 8.19
C PRO A 82 -9.12 -0.05 9.15
N VAL A 83 -9.16 -0.96 10.12
CA VAL A 83 -8.08 -1.16 11.08
C VAL A 83 -8.08 -2.56 11.69
N SER A 84 -6.89 -3.16 11.80
CA SER A 84 -6.67 -4.37 12.60
C SER A 84 -5.71 -4.07 13.75
N PHE A 85 -5.97 -4.68 14.90
CA PHE A 85 -5.16 -4.54 16.11
C PHE A 85 -4.41 -5.83 16.39
N TRP A 86 -3.09 -5.76 16.43
CA TRP A 86 -2.24 -6.85 16.88
C TRP A 86 -1.79 -6.54 18.30
N TYR A 87 -2.21 -7.35 19.26
CA TYR A 87 -1.79 -7.27 20.65
C TYR A 87 -0.59 -8.20 20.83
N LEU A 88 0.54 -7.69 21.32
CA LEU A 88 1.79 -8.42 21.47
C LEU A 88 2.15 -8.53 22.96
N TYR A 89 2.50 -9.73 23.38
CA TYR A 89 2.68 -10.05 24.79
C TYR A 89 4.05 -10.63 25.07
N SER A 90 4.64 -10.25 26.19
CA SER A 90 5.90 -10.81 26.68
C SER A 90 5.77 -12.28 27.11
N ALA A 91 6.88 -12.91 27.49
CA ALA A 91 6.88 -14.26 28.06
C ALA A 91 6.04 -14.36 29.35
N GLU A 92 5.95 -13.26 30.11
CA GLU A 92 5.14 -13.10 31.31
C GLU A 92 3.65 -12.85 31.01
N LYS A 93 3.26 -12.88 29.72
CA LYS A 93 1.90 -12.64 29.23
C LYS A 93 1.36 -11.24 29.55
N GLU A 94 2.24 -10.25 29.61
CA GLU A 94 1.88 -8.85 29.75
C GLU A 94 1.84 -8.16 28.38
N MET A 95 0.83 -7.33 28.12
CA MET A 95 0.72 -6.59 26.87
C MET A 95 1.76 -5.45 26.83
N THR A 96 2.85 -5.66 26.09
CA THR A 96 3.98 -4.72 26.04
C THR A 96 4.12 -4.01 24.69
N ALA A 97 3.44 -4.47 23.64
CA ALA A 97 3.38 -3.75 22.37
C ALA A 97 2.07 -4.00 21.60
N MET A 98 1.78 -3.12 20.65
CA MET A 98 0.67 -3.25 19.70
C MET A 98 1.11 -2.89 18.28
N ILE A 99 0.49 -3.51 17.27
CA ILE A 99 0.54 -3.02 15.88
C ILE A 99 -0.86 -2.59 15.46
N LEU A 100 -1.00 -1.33 15.06
CA LEU A 100 -2.22 -0.82 14.44
C LEU A 100 -2.02 -0.86 12.93
N GLU A 101 -2.67 -1.82 12.28
CA GLU A 101 -2.68 -1.95 10.83
C GLU A 101 -3.86 -1.14 10.26
N VAL A 102 -3.58 0.08 9.80
CA VAL A 102 -4.60 1.01 9.29
C VAL A 102 -4.67 0.91 7.76
N ASN A 103 -5.87 0.70 7.23
CA ASN A 103 -6.14 0.69 5.80
C ASN A 103 -7.00 1.91 5.42
N ASN A 104 -6.81 2.44 4.21
CA ASN A 104 -7.68 3.49 3.68
C ASN A 104 -8.51 3.00 2.49
N THR A 105 -9.41 3.86 2.00
CA THR A 105 -10.29 3.56 0.86
C THR A 105 -9.56 3.58 -0.49
N PHE A 106 -8.27 3.91 -0.51
CA PHE A 106 -7.41 3.88 -1.71
C PHE A 106 -6.62 2.58 -1.82
N ASP A 107 -6.97 1.57 -1.02
CA ASP A 107 -6.28 0.27 -0.95
C ASP A 107 -4.84 0.36 -0.44
N GLU A 108 -4.47 1.44 0.27
CA GLU A 108 -3.17 1.59 0.94
C GLU A 108 -3.21 1.10 2.38
N ARG A 109 -2.03 0.88 2.97
CA ARG A 109 -1.88 0.42 4.35
C ARG A 109 -0.73 1.09 5.08
N ARG A 110 -0.92 1.41 6.35
CA ARG A 110 0.14 1.86 7.26
C ARG A 110 0.07 1.04 8.54
N MET A 111 1.19 0.44 8.94
CA MET A 111 1.32 -0.31 10.19
C MET A 111 2.05 0.56 11.20
N TYR A 112 1.42 0.87 12.34
CA TYR A 112 2.06 1.57 13.45
C TYR A 112 2.44 0.56 14.52
N PHE A 113 3.75 0.34 14.71
CA PHE A 113 4.26 -0.44 15.84
C PHE A 113 4.40 0.48 17.05
N LEU A 114 3.71 0.14 18.13
CA LEU A 114 3.67 0.90 19.38
C LEU A 114 4.21 0.00 20.49
N SER A 115 5.40 0.28 20.98
CA SER A 115 6.02 -0.48 22.07
C SER A 115 6.00 0.33 23.36
N SER A 116 6.00 -0.35 24.51
CA SER A 116 6.21 0.30 25.80
C SER A 116 7.63 0.79 26.04
N ASP A 117 8.59 0.25 25.30
CA ASP A 117 9.99 0.63 25.40
C ASP A 117 10.37 1.72 24.38
N ASP A 118 9.43 2.22 23.59
CA ASP A 118 9.71 3.21 22.54
C ASP A 118 9.88 4.62 23.15
N PRO A 119 11.10 5.18 23.20
CA PRO A 119 11.35 6.51 23.76
C PRO A 119 10.83 7.64 22.86
N SER A 120 10.48 7.33 21.60
CA SER A 120 9.97 8.32 20.64
C SER A 120 8.46 8.57 20.77
N SER A 121 7.74 7.67 21.46
CA SER A 121 6.33 7.83 21.75
C SER A 121 6.14 8.46 23.12
N LYS A 122 5.66 9.71 23.15
CA LYS A 122 5.19 10.33 24.39
C LYS A 122 4.05 9.48 24.97
N THR A 123 4.04 9.30 26.28
CA THR A 123 2.88 8.72 26.96
C THR A 123 1.67 9.61 26.66
N ALA A 124 0.49 9.04 26.41
CA ALA A 124 -0.70 9.87 26.12
C ALA A 124 -0.97 10.90 27.25
N ASP A 125 -0.55 10.60 28.48
CA ASP A 125 -0.63 11.47 29.64
C ASP A 125 0.25 12.73 29.52
N GLU A 126 1.41 12.64 28.87
CA GLU A 126 2.29 13.80 28.62
C GLU A 126 1.66 14.79 27.62
N ILE A 127 0.92 14.29 26.62
CA ILE A 127 0.21 15.16 25.66
C ILE A 127 -1.14 15.62 26.21
N LEU A 128 -1.84 14.82 27.01
CA LEU A 128 -3.07 15.25 27.67
C LEU A 128 -2.78 16.34 28.72
N ALA A 129 -1.66 16.23 29.45
CA ALA A 129 -1.16 17.30 30.32
C ALA A 129 -0.84 18.59 29.54
N GLU A 130 -0.24 18.49 28.34
CA GLU A 130 0.00 19.66 27.45
C GLU A 130 -1.30 20.28 26.89
N THR A 131 -2.42 19.54 26.85
CA THR A 131 -3.72 20.02 26.32
C THR A 131 -4.69 20.55 27.37
N GLY A 132 -4.27 20.59 28.65
CA GLY A 132 -5.08 21.11 29.75
C GLY A 132 -6.27 20.22 30.13
N VAL A 133 -6.28 18.95 29.71
CA VAL A 133 -7.28 17.98 30.14
C VAL A 133 -6.79 17.35 31.45
N ASP A 134 -7.58 17.49 32.50
CA ASP A 134 -7.25 17.03 33.84
C ASP A 134 -7.25 15.49 33.89
N VAL A 135 -6.07 14.87 33.72
CA VAL A 135 -5.89 13.42 33.83
C VAL A 135 -5.14 13.15 35.13
N LYS A 136 -5.86 12.59 36.12
CA LYS A 136 -5.21 12.06 37.32
C LYS A 136 -4.16 11.03 36.90
N PRO A 137 -2.87 11.21 37.23
CA PRO A 137 -1.85 10.22 36.95
C PRO A 137 -2.16 8.95 37.75
N LEU A 138 -2.35 7.82 37.07
CA LEU A 138 -2.39 6.52 37.73
C LEU A 138 -0.97 6.19 38.18
N THR A 139 -0.81 5.93 39.48
CA THR A 139 0.47 5.78 40.18
C THR A 139 1.24 4.49 39.88
N LYS A 140 0.84 3.69 38.88
CA LYS A 140 1.59 2.53 38.37
C LYS A 140 1.32 2.30 36.87
N PRO A 141 2.31 1.88 36.06
CA PRO A 141 2.04 1.37 34.72
C PRO A 141 1.05 0.19 34.84
N SER A 142 -0.14 0.35 34.26
CA SER A 142 -1.12 -0.73 34.21
C SER A 142 -0.70 -1.68 33.09
N THR A 143 -0.41 -2.94 33.43
CA THR A 143 -0.14 -4.02 32.45
C THR A 143 -1.34 -4.31 31.54
N THR A 144 -2.51 -3.77 31.88
CA THR A 144 -3.79 -3.95 31.19
C THR A 144 -4.17 -2.79 30.27
N THR A 145 -3.42 -1.67 30.28
CA THR A 145 -3.78 -0.48 29.47
C THR A 145 -2.55 0.14 28.82
N MET A 146 -2.59 0.30 27.50
CA MET A 146 -1.56 0.97 26.72
C MET A 146 -1.98 2.38 26.33
N ARG A 147 -1.08 3.34 26.57
CA ARG A 147 -1.27 4.76 26.25
C ARG A 147 -0.13 5.26 25.38
N ARG A 148 -0.41 5.61 24.13
CA ARG A 148 0.62 6.02 23.17
C ARG A 148 0.15 7.19 22.32
N ALA A 149 1.09 7.97 21.82
CA ALA A 149 0.83 8.98 20.82
C ALA A 149 1.94 9.02 19.77
N TRP A 150 1.56 9.34 18.53
CA TRP A 150 2.48 9.38 17.40
C TRP A 150 2.01 10.35 16.30
N PRO A 151 2.91 10.82 15.42
CA PRO A 151 2.54 11.68 14.31
C PRO A 151 1.58 11.00 13.33
N LYS A 152 0.64 11.77 12.79
CA LYS A 152 -0.18 11.30 11.68
C LYS A 152 0.62 11.46 10.40
N ASP A 153 0.80 10.37 9.66
CA ASP A 153 1.54 10.35 8.40
C ASP A 153 0.77 9.63 7.26
N PHE A 154 -0.46 9.18 7.57
CA PHE A 154 -1.29 8.39 6.67
C PHE A 154 -2.62 9.09 6.35
N HIS A 155 -3.00 9.09 5.08
CA HIS A 155 -4.22 9.75 4.61
C HIS A 155 -5.40 8.76 4.63
N VAL A 156 -6.22 8.84 5.69
CA VAL A 156 -7.35 7.93 5.91
C VAL A 156 -8.68 8.54 5.44
N SER A 157 -8.79 9.86 5.43
CA SER A 157 -10.05 10.56 5.15
C SER A 157 -9.80 11.84 4.35
N PRO A 158 -10.64 12.12 3.32
CA PRO A 158 -10.55 13.35 2.54
C PRO A 158 -10.83 14.59 3.38
N PHE A 159 -11.48 14.50 4.53
CA PHE A 159 -11.79 15.68 5.37
C PHE A 159 -10.66 16.03 6.35
N ASN A 160 -9.56 15.26 6.35
CA ASN A 160 -8.47 15.46 7.29
C ASN A 160 -7.10 15.36 6.61
N SER A 161 -6.35 16.47 6.62
CA SER A 161 -4.94 16.49 6.20
C SER A 161 -4.09 15.50 7.01
N ARG A 162 -2.88 15.19 6.53
CA ARG A 162 -1.89 14.41 7.29
C ARG A 162 -1.24 15.18 8.46
N LYS A 163 -1.52 16.48 8.66
CA LYS A 163 -0.95 17.22 9.79
C LYS A 163 -1.57 16.80 11.13
N GLY A 164 -0.77 16.82 12.19
CA GLY A 164 -1.19 16.49 13.56
C GLY A 164 -0.69 15.12 14.02
N GLY A 165 -1.45 14.48 14.89
CA GLY A 165 -1.05 13.22 15.53
C GLY A 165 -2.24 12.33 15.84
N TYR A 166 -1.95 11.12 16.29
CA TYR A 166 -2.90 10.23 16.94
C TYR A 166 -2.50 10.04 18.40
N SER A 167 -3.49 9.83 19.26
CA SER A 167 -3.28 9.22 20.58
C SER A 167 -4.16 7.99 20.72
N LEU A 168 -3.67 6.96 21.38
CA LEU A 168 -4.36 5.71 21.68
C LEU A 168 -4.43 5.50 23.19
N VAL A 169 -5.60 5.07 23.64
CA VAL A 169 -5.80 4.38 24.91
C VAL A 169 -6.42 3.03 24.56
N ALA A 170 -5.68 1.94 24.76
CA ALA A 170 -6.14 0.60 24.46
C ALA A 170 -6.10 -0.27 25.72
N HIS A 171 -7.22 -0.90 26.04
CA HIS A 171 -7.29 -1.94 27.07
C HIS A 171 -6.91 -3.29 26.48
N ASP A 172 -6.28 -4.14 27.30
CA ASP A 172 -5.99 -5.53 26.99
C ASP A 172 -7.26 -6.38 27.17
N PRO A 173 -7.92 -6.85 26.09
CA PRO A 173 -9.12 -7.67 26.21
C PRO A 173 -8.78 -9.13 26.60
N PHE A 174 -7.50 -9.49 26.62
CA PHE A 174 -7.04 -10.83 26.96
C PHE A 174 -6.46 -10.92 28.38
N ALA A 175 -6.47 -9.83 29.15
CA ALA A 175 -6.08 -9.85 30.55
C ALA A 175 -7.14 -10.54 31.44
N PRO A 176 -6.72 -11.18 32.56
CA PRO A 176 -5.35 -11.55 32.88
C PRO A 176 -4.91 -12.83 32.13
N MET A 177 -3.60 -13.01 31.94
CA MET A 177 -2.99 -14.28 31.53
C MET A 177 -3.46 -14.88 30.18
N LEU A 178 -3.96 -14.06 29.27
CA LEU A 178 -4.47 -14.44 27.94
C LEU A 178 -5.79 -15.23 27.95
N GLU A 179 -6.60 -15.10 29.01
CA GLU A 179 -7.85 -15.86 29.18
C GLU A 179 -9.03 -15.30 28.37
N GLY A 180 -8.87 -14.16 27.68
CA GLY A 180 -9.83 -13.66 26.69
C GLY A 180 -11.22 -13.28 27.24
N SER A 181 -11.33 -13.06 28.55
CA SER A 181 -12.60 -12.72 29.23
C SER A 181 -12.89 -11.21 29.25
N GLY A 182 -11.94 -10.38 28.81
CA GLY A 182 -12.06 -8.93 28.77
C GLY A 182 -12.86 -8.42 27.58
N SER A 183 -13.52 -7.27 27.77
CA SER A 183 -14.13 -6.52 26.66
C SER A 183 -13.06 -5.73 25.91
N ILE A 184 -13.14 -5.71 24.59
CA ILE A 184 -12.42 -4.73 23.79
C ILE A 184 -12.96 -3.35 24.15
N ASP A 185 -12.06 -2.45 24.56
CA ASP A 185 -12.30 -1.01 24.69
C ASP A 185 -11.02 -0.28 24.29
N SER A 186 -11.10 0.50 23.21
CA SER A 186 -9.97 1.24 22.68
C SER A 186 -10.45 2.56 22.11
N THR A 187 -9.75 3.63 22.45
CA THR A 187 -10.06 5.00 22.02
C THR A 187 -8.85 5.56 21.27
N ILE A 188 -9.09 6.01 20.04
CA ILE A 188 -8.11 6.71 19.20
C ILE A 188 -8.59 8.13 19.00
N ASN A 189 -7.77 9.10 19.40
CA ASN A 189 -8.03 10.51 19.13
C ASN A 189 -7.18 10.98 17.97
N LEU A 190 -7.80 11.67 17.01
CA LEU A 190 -7.10 12.47 16.01
C LEU A 190 -6.81 13.84 16.60
N LEU A 191 -5.54 14.18 16.71
CA LEU A 191 -5.05 15.45 17.24
C LEU A 191 -4.74 16.41 16.09
N SER A 192 -5.04 17.69 16.28
CA SER A 192 -4.60 18.76 15.38
C SER A 192 -3.10 19.02 15.53
N SER A 193 -2.53 19.87 14.66
CA SER A 193 -1.15 20.33 14.81
C SER A 193 -0.90 21.17 16.08
N LYS A 194 -1.98 21.63 16.74
CA LYS A 194 -1.95 22.33 18.04
C LYS A 194 -2.36 21.39 19.19
N SER A 195 -2.27 20.08 18.98
CA SER A 195 -2.63 19.03 19.95
C SER A 195 -4.11 18.97 20.40
N HIS A 196 -5.00 19.83 19.90
CA HIS A 196 -6.44 19.69 20.19
C HIS A 196 -7.06 18.46 19.52
N ALA A 197 -7.87 17.70 20.26
CA ALA A 197 -8.64 16.58 19.71
C ALA A 197 -9.69 17.05 18.69
N LYS A 198 -9.63 16.52 17.47
CA LYS A 198 -10.55 16.81 16.36
C LYS A 198 -11.61 15.74 16.17
N LEU A 199 -11.24 14.48 16.43
CA LEU A 199 -12.12 13.33 16.27
C LEU A 199 -11.73 12.27 17.31
N VAL A 200 -12.75 11.65 17.90
CA VAL A 200 -12.60 10.54 18.84
C VAL A 200 -13.24 9.32 18.20
N ALA A 201 -12.43 8.29 17.93
CA ALA A 201 -12.89 7.00 17.42
C ALA A 201 -12.79 5.99 18.56
N ARG A 202 -13.93 5.43 18.98
CA ARG A 202 -13.98 4.40 20.01
C ARG A 202 -14.41 3.07 19.42
N ILE A 203 -13.72 2.03 19.81
CA ILE A 203 -14.04 0.64 19.51
C ILE A 203 -14.30 -0.04 20.85
N PHE A 204 -15.52 -0.50 21.06
CA PHE A 204 -15.94 -1.13 22.30
C PHE A 204 -16.80 -2.35 22.03
N SER A 205 -16.91 -3.24 23.02
CA SER A 205 -17.69 -4.47 22.90
C SER A 205 -19.18 -4.21 23.15
N ASP A 206 -20.02 -4.65 22.23
CA ASP A 206 -21.49 -4.64 22.34
C ASP A 206 -21.99 -5.95 23.00
N GLY A 207 -21.53 -6.18 24.23
CA GLY A 207 -21.84 -7.38 25.02
C GLY A 207 -20.63 -8.29 25.29
N ALA A 208 -20.92 -9.48 25.84
CA ALA A 208 -19.90 -10.47 26.19
C ALA A 208 -19.28 -11.13 24.95
N ALA A 209 -18.00 -11.48 25.05
CA ALA A 209 -17.30 -12.24 24.02
C ALA A 209 -17.99 -13.60 23.79
N ILE A 210 -18.08 -14.00 22.52
CA ILE A 210 -18.70 -15.26 22.11
C ILE A 210 -17.58 -16.20 21.67
N ASP A 211 -17.42 -17.32 22.37
CA ASP A 211 -16.53 -18.39 21.93
C ASP A 211 -17.21 -19.24 20.83
N PRO A 212 -16.70 -19.24 19.58
CA PRO A 212 -17.26 -20.03 18.49
C PRO A 212 -17.31 -21.54 18.79
N MET A 213 -16.37 -22.07 19.57
CA MET A 213 -16.28 -23.52 19.87
C MET A 213 -17.45 -24.01 20.73
N THR A 214 -17.99 -23.14 21.59
CA THR A 214 -19.12 -23.47 22.47
C THR A 214 -20.49 -23.15 21.85
N MET A 215 -20.53 -22.61 20.64
CA MET A 215 -21.79 -22.23 19.98
C MET A 215 -22.59 -23.46 19.54
N THR A 216 -23.83 -23.56 20.03
CA THR A 216 -24.83 -24.48 19.46
C THR A 216 -25.28 -24.01 18.08
N THR A 217 -25.79 -24.92 17.25
CA THR A 217 -26.28 -24.61 15.89
C THR A 217 -27.30 -23.47 15.89
N TRP A 218 -28.20 -23.42 16.88
CA TRP A 218 -29.16 -22.33 17.01
C TRP A 218 -28.50 -20.98 17.31
N ARG A 219 -27.50 -20.94 18.21
CA ARG A 219 -26.75 -19.71 18.49
C ARG A 219 -26.00 -19.22 17.26
N LYS A 220 -25.44 -20.12 16.44
CA LYS A 220 -24.79 -19.77 15.17
C LYS A 220 -25.77 -19.14 14.20
N LEU A 221 -26.91 -19.80 13.95
CA LEU A 221 -27.93 -19.28 13.05
C LEU A 221 -28.42 -17.91 13.51
N LYS A 222 -28.77 -17.77 14.79
CA LYS A 222 -29.18 -16.48 15.36
C LYS A 222 -28.12 -15.40 15.15
N PHE A 223 -26.85 -15.70 15.43
CA PHE A 223 -25.76 -14.75 15.23
C PHE A 223 -25.64 -14.32 13.76
N LEU A 224 -25.63 -15.29 12.84
CA LEU A 224 -25.53 -15.02 11.41
C LEU A 224 -26.70 -14.17 10.92
N PHE A 225 -27.95 -14.53 11.25
CA PHE A 225 -29.13 -13.75 10.86
C PHE A 225 -29.13 -12.33 11.44
N SER A 226 -28.54 -12.11 12.61
CA SER A 226 -28.44 -10.77 13.22
C SER A 226 -27.30 -9.93 12.63
N TRP A 227 -26.16 -10.53 12.26
CA TRP A 227 -24.93 -9.81 11.94
C TRP A 227 -24.47 -9.89 10.48
N TRP A 228 -25.08 -10.72 9.63
CA TRP A 228 -24.62 -10.93 8.25
C TRP A 228 -24.58 -9.64 7.42
N TRP A 229 -25.51 -8.71 7.64
CA TRP A 229 -25.66 -7.49 6.83
C TRP A 229 -24.73 -6.34 7.25
N VAL A 230 -24.20 -6.38 8.48
CA VAL A 230 -23.44 -5.25 9.07
C VAL A 230 -22.22 -4.90 8.24
N GLY A 231 -21.46 -5.91 7.78
CA GLY A 231 -20.30 -5.70 6.91
C GLY A 231 -20.68 -5.00 5.60
N PHE A 232 -21.71 -5.51 4.91
CA PHE A 232 -22.16 -4.98 3.62
C PHE A 232 -22.69 -3.55 3.67
N VAL A 233 -23.33 -3.15 4.77
CA VAL A 233 -23.91 -1.81 4.93
C VAL A 233 -22.88 -0.79 5.47
N THR A 234 -21.71 -1.23 5.95
CA THR A 234 -20.68 -0.35 6.50
C THR A 234 -20.16 0.66 5.46
N PHE A 235 -19.78 0.21 4.26
CA PHE A 235 -19.26 1.12 3.23
C PHE A 235 -20.34 2.10 2.71
N PRO A 236 -21.58 1.68 2.37
CA PRO A 236 -22.67 2.60 2.06
C PRO A 236 -22.92 3.67 3.13
N ARG A 237 -22.86 3.29 4.43
CA ARG A 237 -22.96 4.25 5.54
C ARG A 237 -21.82 5.26 5.51
N ILE A 238 -20.58 4.82 5.28
CA ILE A 238 -19.41 5.71 5.16
C ILE A 238 -19.60 6.71 4.02
N VAL A 239 -20.08 6.26 2.85
CA VAL A 239 -20.36 7.14 1.71
C VAL A 239 -21.45 8.15 2.04
N LYS A 240 -22.54 7.72 2.71
CA LYS A 240 -23.61 8.62 3.16
C LYS A 240 -23.07 9.70 4.10
N GLU A 241 -22.31 9.33 5.13
CA GLU A 241 -21.73 10.30 6.07
C GLU A 241 -20.73 11.23 5.38
N ALA A 242 -19.90 10.72 4.46
CA ALA A 242 -19.01 11.55 3.65
C ALA A 242 -19.80 12.57 2.81
N GLY A 243 -20.94 12.16 2.23
CA GLY A 243 -21.86 13.06 1.53
C GLY A 243 -22.44 14.15 2.44
N VAL A 244 -22.83 13.81 3.67
CA VAL A 244 -23.29 14.80 4.67
C VAL A 244 -22.17 15.79 5.02
N LEU A 245 -20.95 15.31 5.23
CA LEU A 245 -19.80 16.17 5.54
C LEU A 245 -19.45 17.11 4.37
N PHE A 246 -19.56 16.62 3.14
CA PHE A 246 -19.28 17.40 1.93
C PHE A 246 -20.40 18.40 1.61
N PHE A 247 -21.64 17.94 1.43
CA PHE A 247 -22.74 18.80 0.96
C PHE A 247 -23.36 19.64 2.07
N LYS A 248 -23.54 19.08 3.27
CA LYS A 248 -24.24 19.77 4.38
C LYS A 248 -23.29 20.54 5.29
N ARG A 249 -22.13 19.97 5.61
CA ARG A 249 -21.15 20.61 6.51
C ARG A 249 -20.09 21.42 5.75
N GLN A 250 -20.02 21.29 4.42
CA GLN A 250 -19.07 22.01 3.56
C GLN A 250 -17.63 21.90 4.05
N LEU A 251 -17.26 20.73 4.59
CA LEU A 251 -15.90 20.49 5.05
C LEU A 251 -14.95 20.48 3.84
N HIS A 252 -13.79 21.08 4.04
CA HIS A 252 -12.75 21.10 3.04
C HIS A 252 -12.27 19.69 2.69
N VAL A 253 -12.11 19.43 1.40
CA VAL A 253 -11.62 18.17 0.85
C VAL A 253 -10.13 18.28 0.55
N TRP A 254 -9.36 17.46 1.24
CA TRP A 254 -7.95 17.21 1.01
C TRP A 254 -7.81 16.08 -0.01
N TYR A 255 -7.12 16.36 -1.11
CA TYR A 255 -6.78 15.33 -2.09
C TYR A 255 -5.82 14.30 -1.51
N ARG A 256 -5.96 13.06 -1.99
CA ARG A 256 -5.12 11.93 -1.59
C ARG A 256 -3.68 12.17 -2.05
N PRO A 257 -2.71 12.28 -1.13
CA PRO A 257 -1.30 12.35 -1.47
C PRO A 257 -0.74 10.95 -1.75
N GLU A 258 0.40 10.87 -2.44
CA GLU A 258 1.09 9.59 -2.61
C GLU A 258 1.57 9.00 -1.26
N PRO A 259 1.61 7.65 -1.16
CA PRO A 259 2.10 6.93 0.01
C PRO A 259 3.51 7.39 0.42
N LEU A 260 3.78 7.40 1.72
CA LEU A 260 5.15 7.60 2.22
C LEU A 260 5.90 6.26 2.26
N LYS A 261 7.22 6.30 2.46
CA LYS A 261 8.05 5.08 2.49
C LYS A 261 7.65 4.09 3.59
N GLU A 262 7.03 4.56 4.67
CA GLU A 262 6.54 3.74 5.79
C GLU A 262 5.18 3.11 5.48
N SER A 263 4.51 3.56 4.43
CA SER A 263 3.21 3.05 3.99
C SER A 263 3.39 2.05 2.84
N MET A 264 2.41 1.17 2.69
CA MET A 264 2.27 0.30 1.53
C MET A 264 1.30 0.95 0.55
N GLY A 265 1.70 1.03 -0.71
CA GLY A 265 0.84 1.46 -1.80
C GLY A 265 -0.31 0.48 -2.08
N ARG A 266 -1.21 0.93 -2.96
CA ARG A 266 -2.33 0.12 -3.45
C ARG A 266 -1.86 -1.11 -4.24
N ARG A 267 -2.75 -2.09 -4.42
CA ARG A 267 -2.49 -3.19 -5.36
C ARG A 267 -2.32 -2.67 -6.78
N ALA A 268 -1.37 -3.28 -7.49
CA ALA A 268 -1.11 -3.05 -8.89
C ALA A 268 -2.21 -3.71 -9.73
N ASP A 269 -2.71 -2.97 -10.72
CA ASP A 269 -3.54 -3.56 -11.76
C ASP A 269 -2.70 -4.48 -12.67
N ASP A 270 -3.34 -5.15 -13.62
CA ASP A 270 -2.65 -6.11 -14.48
C ASP A 270 -1.64 -5.44 -15.44
N THR A 271 -1.85 -4.17 -15.80
CA THR A 271 -0.92 -3.42 -16.66
C THR A 271 0.34 -3.05 -15.88
N GLU A 272 0.15 -2.49 -14.69
CA GLU A 272 1.23 -2.13 -13.76
C GLU A 272 2.03 -3.37 -13.36
N ARG A 273 1.37 -4.51 -13.13
CA ARG A 273 2.04 -5.78 -12.81
C ARG A 273 2.94 -6.27 -13.94
N GLN A 274 2.46 -6.20 -15.19
CA GLN A 274 3.26 -6.59 -16.36
C GLN A 274 4.44 -5.63 -16.58
N LEU A 275 4.21 -4.32 -16.44
CA LEU A 275 5.27 -3.32 -16.57
C LEU A 275 6.28 -3.39 -15.43
N GLU A 276 5.88 -3.75 -14.21
CA GLU A 276 6.81 -3.98 -13.10
C GLU A 276 7.82 -5.08 -13.43
N ALA A 277 7.34 -6.20 -13.98
CA ALA A 277 8.20 -7.32 -14.34
C ALA A 277 9.24 -6.92 -15.41
N ILE A 278 8.83 -6.11 -16.39
CA ILE A 278 9.71 -5.59 -17.45
C ILE A 278 10.69 -4.56 -16.87
N PHE A 279 10.20 -3.61 -16.08
CA PHE A 279 11.01 -2.58 -15.43
C PHE A 279 12.07 -3.19 -14.52
N ARG A 280 11.72 -4.24 -13.75
CA ARG A 280 12.67 -4.96 -12.88
C ARG A 280 13.82 -5.57 -13.68
N ARG A 281 13.52 -6.23 -14.81
CA ARG A 281 14.56 -6.80 -15.70
C ARG A 281 15.42 -5.71 -16.33
N TYR A 282 14.79 -4.62 -16.75
CA TYR A 282 15.47 -3.44 -17.27
C TYR A 282 16.40 -2.79 -16.22
N LEU A 283 15.93 -2.62 -14.98
CA LEU A 283 16.75 -2.11 -13.88
C LEU A 283 17.93 -3.03 -13.60
N ARG A 284 17.73 -4.35 -13.58
CA ARG A 284 18.81 -5.34 -13.46
C ARG A 284 19.85 -5.18 -14.57
N HIS A 285 19.39 -4.97 -15.80
CA HIS A 285 20.27 -4.71 -16.94
C HIS A 285 21.10 -3.42 -16.74
N LEU A 286 20.49 -2.33 -16.27
CA LEU A 286 21.22 -1.10 -15.95
C LEU A 286 22.28 -1.31 -14.85
N VAL A 287 21.93 -2.05 -13.79
CA VAL A 287 22.88 -2.39 -12.71
C VAL A 287 24.03 -3.25 -13.23
N ASN A 288 23.76 -4.19 -14.12
CA ASN A 288 24.79 -5.05 -14.71
C ASN A 288 25.72 -4.31 -15.67
N GLN A 289 25.26 -3.20 -16.26
CA GLN A 289 26.07 -2.39 -17.19
C GLN A 289 26.84 -1.26 -16.50
N THR A 290 26.52 -0.90 -15.26
CA THR A 290 27.24 0.18 -14.59
C THR A 290 28.65 -0.26 -14.17
N PRO A 291 29.70 0.52 -14.49
CA PRO A 291 31.04 0.28 -13.98
C PRO A 291 31.22 0.75 -12.53
N ALA A 292 30.21 1.42 -11.96
CA ALA A 292 30.28 1.88 -10.58
C ALA A 292 30.06 0.72 -9.60
N VAL A 293 30.77 0.73 -8.47
CA VAL A 293 30.57 -0.21 -7.35
C VAL A 293 29.27 0.15 -6.62
N VAL A 294 28.16 -0.45 -7.03
CA VAL A 294 26.81 -0.16 -6.54
C VAL A 294 26.03 -1.45 -6.28
N GLU A 295 25.34 -1.48 -5.15
CA GLU A 295 24.35 -2.50 -4.80
C GLU A 295 22.98 -1.83 -4.77
N VAL A 296 22.02 -2.31 -5.56
CA VAL A 296 20.66 -1.77 -5.61
C VAL A 296 19.70 -2.74 -4.94
N LYS A 297 19.09 -2.32 -3.83
CA LYS A 297 17.98 -3.03 -3.17
C LYS A 297 16.66 -2.50 -3.71
N TYR A 298 16.10 -3.21 -4.67
CA TYR A 298 14.83 -2.85 -5.32
C TYR A 298 13.64 -3.42 -4.55
N ILE A 299 12.67 -2.56 -4.22
CA ILE A 299 11.44 -2.91 -3.49
C ILE A 299 10.24 -2.49 -4.36
N PRO A 300 9.48 -3.45 -4.93
CA PRO A 300 8.32 -3.15 -5.76
C PRO A 300 7.13 -2.66 -4.92
N SER A 301 6.11 -2.08 -5.58
CA SER A 301 4.84 -1.71 -4.94
C SER A 301 3.65 -2.38 -5.60
N GLY A 302 2.68 -2.81 -4.80
CA GLY A 302 1.37 -3.28 -5.27
C GLY A 302 1.33 -4.66 -5.95
N VAL A 303 2.48 -5.24 -6.32
CA VAL A 303 2.54 -6.57 -6.93
C VAL A 303 2.54 -7.65 -5.84
N SER A 304 1.52 -8.50 -5.83
CA SER A 304 1.39 -9.57 -4.85
C SER A 304 2.49 -10.62 -5.03
N ASN A 305 3.11 -11.07 -3.94
CA ASN A 305 4.19 -12.07 -3.90
C ASN A 305 5.51 -11.65 -4.59
N ALA A 306 5.62 -10.43 -5.09
CA ALA A 306 6.86 -9.93 -5.65
C ALA A 306 7.78 -9.49 -4.51
N GLU A 307 8.75 -10.34 -4.16
CA GLU A 307 9.76 -9.99 -3.18
C GLU A 307 10.70 -8.90 -3.73
N GLY A 308 11.31 -8.17 -2.80
CA GLY A 308 12.40 -7.26 -3.12
C GLY A 308 13.58 -8.03 -3.71
N GLU A 309 14.38 -7.35 -4.52
CA GLU A 309 15.53 -7.92 -5.19
C GLU A 309 16.78 -7.10 -4.90
N THR A 310 17.87 -7.77 -4.52
CA THR A 310 19.18 -7.15 -4.41
C THR A 310 19.96 -7.40 -5.71
N MET A 311 20.28 -6.33 -6.42
CA MET A 311 21.03 -6.35 -7.67
C MET A 311 22.43 -5.77 -7.42
N MET A 312 23.48 -6.46 -7.88
CA MET A 312 24.87 -6.00 -7.71
C MET A 312 25.54 -5.78 -9.05
N SER A 313 26.20 -4.63 -9.22
CA SER A 313 27.02 -4.38 -10.40
C SER A 313 28.23 -5.34 -10.46
N PRO A 314 28.82 -5.59 -11.64
CA PRO A 314 29.97 -6.49 -11.76
C PRO A 314 31.13 -6.07 -10.83
N SER A 315 31.43 -4.77 -10.78
CA SER A 315 32.47 -4.23 -9.90
C SER A 315 32.13 -4.34 -8.40
N ALA A 316 30.84 -4.36 -8.03
CA ALA A 316 30.41 -4.60 -6.65
C ALA A 316 30.56 -6.07 -6.22
N GLN A 317 30.35 -7.01 -7.15
CA GLN A 317 30.52 -8.45 -6.91
C GLN A 317 31.99 -8.81 -6.62
N GLU A 318 32.92 -8.13 -7.28
CA GLU A 318 34.37 -8.34 -7.09
C GLU A 318 34.92 -7.65 -5.83
N SER A 319 34.20 -6.67 -5.26
CA SER A 319 34.65 -5.92 -4.09
C SER A 319 34.32 -6.64 -2.77
N ILE A 320 35.33 -6.76 -1.88
CA ILE A 320 35.18 -7.34 -0.54
C ILE A 320 34.65 -6.25 0.42
N ASP A 321 33.33 -6.29 0.65
CA ASP A 321 32.46 -5.68 1.68
C ASP A 321 32.62 -4.23 2.19
N ASN A 322 33.79 -3.61 2.25
CA ASN A 322 33.94 -2.35 3.00
C ASN A 322 33.69 -1.04 2.22
N GLY A 323 33.32 -1.11 0.93
CA GLY A 323 33.15 0.08 0.07
C GLY A 323 31.89 0.13 -0.80
N ARG A 324 30.92 -0.77 -0.58
CA ARG A 324 29.74 -0.86 -1.47
C ARG A 324 28.78 0.31 -1.26
N ASN A 325 28.43 1.00 -2.34
CA ASN A 325 27.38 2.01 -2.32
C ASN A 325 26.02 1.33 -2.40
N VAL A 326 25.43 1.00 -1.25
CA VAL A 326 24.07 0.46 -1.18
C VAL A 326 23.04 1.57 -1.45
N LEU A 327 22.23 1.38 -2.48
CA LEU A 327 21.13 2.21 -2.95
C LEU A 327 19.81 1.45 -2.75
N GLU A 328 18.90 1.96 -1.93
CA GLU A 328 17.55 1.41 -1.83
C GLU A 328 16.66 2.13 -2.85
N PHE A 329 16.04 1.36 -3.74
CA PHE A 329 15.08 1.84 -4.72
C PHE A 329 13.71 1.29 -4.32
N LYS A 330 12.87 2.12 -3.71
CA LYS A 330 11.53 1.73 -3.31
C LYS A 330 10.48 2.40 -4.18
N VAL A 331 9.64 1.60 -4.82
CA VAL A 331 8.43 2.11 -5.45
C VAL A 331 7.38 2.34 -4.35
N LEU A 332 6.78 3.53 -4.31
CA LEU A 332 5.78 3.88 -3.30
C LEU A 332 4.38 3.50 -3.76
N THR A 333 4.11 3.63 -5.06
CA THR A 333 2.82 3.35 -5.70
C THR A 333 3.02 2.71 -7.08
N PRO A 334 2.22 1.71 -7.46
CA PRO A 334 2.42 0.99 -8.72
C PRO A 334 2.21 1.86 -9.98
N VAL A 335 1.57 3.03 -9.86
CA VAL A 335 1.42 3.97 -10.99
C VAL A 335 2.78 4.49 -11.50
N PHE A 336 3.85 4.35 -10.72
CA PHE A 336 5.21 4.60 -11.19
C PHE A 336 5.52 3.85 -12.50
N TYR A 337 5.14 2.57 -12.62
CA TYR A 337 5.53 1.74 -13.77
C TYR A 337 4.90 2.23 -15.07
N THR A 338 3.63 2.61 -15.03
CA THR A 338 2.93 3.19 -16.18
C THR A 338 3.48 4.57 -16.52
N ARG A 339 3.74 5.42 -15.50
CA ARG A 339 4.31 6.75 -15.69
C ARG A 339 5.72 6.71 -16.26
N PHE A 340 6.58 5.81 -15.78
CA PHE A 340 7.94 5.64 -16.27
C PHE A 340 7.96 5.39 -17.78
N ALA A 341 7.01 4.59 -18.29
CA ALA A 341 6.87 4.29 -19.70
C ALA A 341 6.50 5.51 -20.58
N TYR A 342 5.96 6.59 -20.01
CA TYR A 342 5.67 7.84 -20.75
C TYR A 342 6.90 8.74 -20.93
N TYR A 343 7.94 8.57 -20.12
CA TYR A 343 9.16 9.38 -20.24
C TYR A 343 10.03 8.89 -21.39
N ALA A 344 10.67 9.82 -22.11
CA ALA A 344 11.65 9.48 -23.15
C ALA A 344 13.03 9.15 -22.55
N HIS A 345 13.36 9.71 -21.39
CA HIS A 345 14.68 9.62 -20.76
C HIS A 345 14.60 9.18 -19.31
N ASP A 346 15.42 8.17 -18.95
CA ASP A 346 15.33 7.52 -17.63
C ASP A 346 15.69 8.47 -16.48
N LEU A 347 16.74 9.30 -16.63
CA LEU A 347 17.13 10.25 -15.58
C LEU A 347 16.05 11.28 -15.32
N GLU A 348 15.42 11.82 -16.38
CA GLU A 348 14.29 12.72 -16.22
C GLU A 348 13.13 12.02 -15.51
N ALA A 349 12.80 10.79 -15.94
CA ALA A 349 11.75 9.99 -15.32
C ALA A 349 12.00 9.83 -13.82
N LEU A 350 13.18 9.35 -13.42
CA LEU A 350 13.50 9.10 -12.03
C LEU A 350 13.53 10.38 -11.19
N PHE A 351 14.10 11.49 -11.68
CA PHE A 351 14.10 12.74 -10.92
C PHE A 351 12.70 13.35 -10.78
N CYS A 352 11.88 13.32 -11.83
CA CYS A 352 10.49 13.80 -11.77
C CYS A 352 9.67 12.91 -10.81
N GLU A 353 9.79 11.59 -10.93
CA GLU A 353 9.03 10.66 -10.11
C GLU A 353 9.49 10.65 -8.64
N LEU A 354 10.77 10.93 -8.36
CA LEU A 354 11.31 11.08 -7.01
C LEU A 354 10.87 12.41 -6.34
N HIS A 355 11.02 13.54 -7.04
CA HIS A 355 10.84 14.87 -6.44
C HIS A 355 9.45 15.46 -6.69
N ASP A 356 9.03 15.52 -7.96
CA ASP A 356 7.80 16.20 -8.37
C ASP A 356 6.55 15.36 -8.12
N ASN A 357 6.61 14.05 -8.35
CA ASN A 357 5.44 13.17 -8.27
C ASN A 357 5.46 12.25 -7.03
N CYS A 358 6.64 12.01 -6.43
CA CYS A 358 6.84 11.16 -5.25
C CYS A 358 6.16 9.79 -5.36
N THR A 359 6.33 9.16 -6.51
CA THR A 359 5.87 7.77 -6.73
C THR A 359 6.95 6.75 -6.39
N ILE A 360 8.18 7.21 -6.17
CA ILE A 360 9.33 6.42 -5.71
C ILE A 360 10.06 7.12 -4.57
N TRP A 361 10.81 6.34 -3.79
CA TRP A 361 11.77 6.80 -2.79
C TRP A 361 13.11 6.14 -3.05
N ILE A 362 14.18 6.93 -2.98
CA ILE A 362 15.55 6.47 -3.24
C ILE A 362 16.43 6.95 -2.09
N SER A 363 17.20 6.04 -1.47
CA SER A 363 18.01 6.37 -0.30
C SER A 363 19.18 7.31 -0.59
N LYS A 364 19.81 7.17 -1.76
CA LYS A 364 21.00 7.92 -2.21
C LYS A 364 20.84 8.43 -3.66
N PRO A 365 20.03 9.47 -3.90
CA PRO A 365 19.69 9.95 -5.25
C PRO A 365 20.91 10.36 -6.10
N GLU A 366 22.01 10.76 -5.47
CA GLU A 366 23.28 11.13 -6.10
C GLU A 366 23.94 9.97 -6.87
N LEU A 367 23.53 8.72 -6.62
CA LEU A 367 24.02 7.54 -7.34
C LEU A 367 23.25 7.29 -8.65
N LEU A 368 22.10 7.92 -8.88
CA LEU A 368 21.28 7.70 -10.08
C LEU A 368 22.03 8.00 -11.40
N PRO A 369 22.79 9.11 -11.53
CA PRO A 369 23.56 9.37 -12.74
C PRO A 369 24.69 8.37 -12.97
N LYS A 370 25.16 7.69 -11.93
CA LYS A 370 26.17 6.62 -12.04
C LYS A 370 25.53 5.30 -12.46
N LEU A 371 24.28 5.06 -12.05
CA LEU A 371 23.51 3.88 -12.40
C LEU A 371 23.04 3.93 -13.86
N ILE A 372 22.52 5.07 -14.31
CA ILE A 372 22.06 5.27 -15.68
C ILE A 372 23.26 5.68 -16.53
N PHE A 373 23.95 4.67 -17.07
CA PHE A 373 25.15 4.86 -17.88
C PHE A 373 24.84 5.63 -19.18
N LYS A 374 25.66 6.64 -19.49
CA LYS A 374 25.45 7.61 -20.58
C LYS A 374 25.73 7.07 -22.00
N LYS A 375 25.72 5.76 -22.24
CA LYS A 375 25.84 5.30 -23.63
C LYS A 375 24.52 5.63 -24.33
N PRO A 376 24.53 6.46 -25.39
CA PRO A 376 23.30 6.72 -26.12
C PRO A 376 22.73 5.39 -26.61
N PRO A 377 21.40 5.18 -26.53
CA PRO A 377 20.80 3.96 -27.05
C PRO A 377 21.24 3.79 -28.52
N PRO A 378 21.59 2.56 -28.94
CA PRO A 378 22.00 2.30 -30.31
C PRO A 378 20.95 2.80 -31.30
N ALA A 379 21.38 3.18 -32.51
CA ALA A 379 20.45 3.57 -33.56
C ALA A 379 19.43 2.44 -33.78
N PHE A 380 18.15 2.82 -33.94
CA PHE A 380 17.03 1.89 -34.05
C PHE A 380 17.29 0.82 -35.12
N ALA A 381 17.50 -0.42 -34.71
CA ALA A 381 17.78 -1.54 -35.60
C ALA A 381 16.87 -2.73 -35.24
N THR A 382 15.67 -2.76 -35.82
CA THR A 382 14.77 -3.92 -35.70
C THR A 382 14.71 -4.66 -37.03
N ARG A 383 14.87 -5.99 -37.02
CA ARG A 383 14.73 -6.84 -38.22
C ARG A 383 13.27 -7.03 -38.65
N ASN A 384 12.31 -6.75 -37.75
CA ASN A 384 10.88 -6.95 -37.97
C ASN A 384 10.17 -5.62 -38.30
N ILE A 385 9.49 -5.58 -39.45
CA ILE A 385 8.75 -4.41 -39.93
C ILE A 385 7.59 -4.04 -38.99
N VAL A 386 6.95 -5.04 -38.39
CA VAL A 386 5.84 -4.79 -37.44
C VAL A 386 6.36 -4.08 -36.18
N ASP A 387 7.50 -4.53 -35.66
CA ASP A 387 8.13 -3.87 -34.51
C ASP A 387 8.60 -2.47 -34.88
N PHE A 388 9.18 -2.29 -36.07
CA PHE A 388 9.54 -0.96 -36.57
C PHE A 388 8.34 0.00 -36.55
N GLY A 389 7.21 -0.40 -37.15
CA GLY A 389 6.01 0.43 -37.21
C GLY A 389 5.42 0.71 -35.83
N CYS A 390 5.29 -0.31 -34.99
CA CYS A 390 4.74 -0.16 -33.63
C CYS A 390 5.60 0.76 -32.76
N PHE A 391 6.92 0.57 -32.73
CA PHE A 391 7.78 1.39 -31.89
C PHE A 391 7.95 2.82 -32.42
N LYS A 392 7.84 3.03 -33.75
CA LYS A 392 7.71 4.38 -34.32
C LYS A 392 6.44 5.07 -33.89
N LEU A 393 5.32 4.34 -33.85
CA LEU A 393 4.06 4.87 -33.34
C LEU A 393 4.15 5.18 -31.84
N ILE A 394 4.67 4.26 -31.02
CA ILE A 394 4.93 4.46 -29.58
C ILE A 394 5.78 5.72 -29.37
N GLN A 395 6.86 5.85 -30.13
CA GLN A 395 7.73 7.02 -30.10
C GLN A 395 6.97 8.32 -30.41
N SER A 396 6.11 8.33 -31.44
CA SER A 396 5.33 9.51 -31.82
C SER A 396 4.23 9.89 -30.82
N LEU A 397 3.66 8.90 -30.14
CA LEU A 397 2.58 9.10 -29.16
C LEU A 397 3.09 9.45 -27.77
N ARG A 398 4.35 9.10 -27.47
CA ARG A 398 5.00 9.31 -26.17
C ARG A 398 5.01 10.80 -25.80
N GLN A 399 4.56 11.09 -24.59
CA GLN A 399 4.53 12.42 -24.03
C GLN A 399 4.79 12.36 -22.53
N ARG A 400 5.40 13.41 -21.97
CA ARG A 400 5.63 13.49 -20.53
C ARG A 400 4.30 13.41 -19.77
N PRO A 401 4.17 12.54 -18.75
CA PRO A 401 2.91 12.41 -18.03
C PRO A 401 2.62 13.68 -17.22
N GLN A 402 1.34 13.97 -17.01
CA GLN A 402 0.92 15.11 -16.19
C GLN A 402 1.50 15.00 -14.78
N ARG A 403 1.86 16.16 -14.20
CA ARG A 403 2.39 16.25 -12.84
C ARG A 403 1.28 15.88 -11.86
N ILE A 404 1.62 15.10 -10.84
CA ILE A 404 0.69 14.81 -9.74
C ILE A 404 0.62 16.06 -8.85
N GLU A 405 -0.50 16.78 -8.92
CA GLU A 405 -0.71 17.98 -8.10
C GLU A 405 -0.84 17.63 -6.60
N ARG A 406 -0.19 18.45 -5.76
CA ARG A 406 -0.19 18.28 -4.30
C ARG A 406 -0.54 19.61 -3.62
N PRO A 407 -1.83 19.91 -3.39
CA PRO A 407 -2.17 21.04 -2.54
C PRO A 407 -1.69 20.75 -1.11
N LEU A 408 -0.63 21.43 -0.66
CA LEU A 408 -0.01 21.23 0.66
C LEU A 408 -0.79 21.96 1.77
N THR A 409 -1.64 22.91 1.40
CA THR A 409 -2.39 23.75 2.35
C THR A 409 -3.71 24.23 1.74
N SER A 410 -4.69 24.52 2.59
CA SER A 410 -6.05 24.98 2.25
C SER A 410 -6.12 26.29 1.43
N ALA A 411 -5.01 27.03 1.31
CA ALA A 411 -4.94 28.29 0.56
C ALA A 411 -4.42 28.12 -0.88
N GLN A 412 -3.85 26.96 -1.22
CA GLN A 412 -3.50 26.66 -2.61
C GLN A 412 -4.75 26.11 -3.28
N ALA A 413 -5.64 27.00 -3.73
CA ALA A 413 -6.54 26.67 -4.83
C ALA A 413 -5.68 26.06 -5.94
N SER A 414 -6.16 24.97 -6.57
CA SER A 414 -5.51 24.40 -7.75
C SER A 414 -5.10 25.58 -8.64
N SER A 415 -3.80 25.78 -8.83
CA SER A 415 -3.33 26.73 -9.82
C SER A 415 -4.13 26.42 -11.08
N LYS A 416 -4.70 27.46 -11.72
CA LYS A 416 -5.35 27.33 -13.04
C LYS A 416 -4.58 26.30 -13.87
N PRO A 417 -5.27 25.46 -14.65
CA PRO A 417 -4.62 24.42 -15.45
C PRO A 417 -3.40 25.08 -16.08
N PRO A 418 -2.18 24.53 -15.87
CA PRO A 418 -1.00 25.14 -16.45
C PRO A 418 -1.32 25.34 -17.92
N ASP A 419 -1.07 26.55 -18.43
CA ASP A 419 -1.29 26.89 -19.83
C ASP A 419 -0.99 25.66 -20.69
N THR A 420 -1.90 25.35 -21.61
CA THR A 420 -1.75 24.37 -22.70
C THR A 420 -0.58 24.72 -23.63
N HIS A 421 0.52 25.24 -23.10
CA HIS A 421 1.84 25.01 -23.62
C HIS A 421 2.11 23.52 -23.56
N VAL A 422 1.70 22.84 -24.63
CA VAL A 422 2.40 21.69 -25.18
C VAL A 422 3.88 22.02 -25.05
N LYS A 423 4.54 21.52 -24.00
CA LYS A 423 5.99 21.52 -23.95
C LYS A 423 6.41 20.51 -24.99
N THR A 424 6.59 21.00 -26.21
CA THR A 424 7.26 20.27 -27.28
C THR A 424 8.61 19.86 -26.71
N ASP A 425 8.80 18.56 -26.50
CA ASP A 425 10.09 18.04 -26.05
C ASP A 425 11.11 18.33 -27.17
N ILE A 426 12.11 19.15 -26.83
CA ILE A 426 13.06 19.77 -27.75
C ILE A 426 14.25 18.84 -28.05
N ARG A 427 14.19 17.58 -27.60
CA ARG A 427 15.24 16.58 -27.78
C ARG A 427 14.81 15.61 -28.87
N ASP A 428 15.67 15.44 -29.88
CA ASP A 428 15.49 14.52 -31.00
C ASP A 428 14.88 13.19 -30.53
N PHE A 429 13.72 12.84 -31.09
CA PHE A 429 12.99 11.61 -30.76
C PHE A 429 13.86 10.38 -31.06
N ARG A 430 14.62 9.95 -30.06
CA ARG A 430 15.18 8.59 -29.96
C ARG A 430 14.16 7.72 -29.23
N ILE A 431 14.20 6.42 -29.47
CA ILE A 431 13.41 5.49 -28.66
C ILE A 431 13.89 5.57 -27.21
N SER A 432 13.01 5.30 -26.24
CA SER A 432 13.45 5.30 -24.85
C SER A 432 14.48 4.19 -24.60
N SER A 433 15.33 4.35 -23.59
CA SER A 433 16.32 3.33 -23.24
C SER A 433 15.66 1.98 -22.90
N MET A 434 14.49 2.01 -22.24
CA MET A 434 13.71 0.81 -21.94
C MET A 434 13.13 0.18 -23.22
N ASP A 435 12.68 0.97 -24.19
CA ASP A 435 12.25 0.45 -25.50
C ASP A 435 13.41 -0.24 -26.23
N ALA A 436 14.59 0.38 -26.21
CA ALA A 436 15.79 -0.17 -26.83
C ALA A 436 16.18 -1.50 -26.17
N TYR A 437 16.16 -1.54 -24.84
CA TYR A 437 16.40 -2.75 -24.07
C TYR A 437 15.44 -3.88 -24.46
N VAL A 438 14.12 -3.61 -24.47
CA VAL A 438 13.11 -4.63 -24.81
C VAL A 438 13.30 -5.15 -26.24
N LEU A 439 13.62 -4.27 -27.20
CA LEU A 439 13.85 -4.67 -28.59
C LEU A 439 15.08 -5.56 -28.76
N GLU A 440 16.15 -5.30 -28.01
CA GLU A 440 17.44 -5.99 -28.15
C GLU A 440 17.54 -7.26 -27.30
N HIS A 441 17.00 -7.28 -26.08
CA HIS A 441 17.29 -8.31 -25.08
C HIS A 441 16.12 -9.22 -24.73
N GLU A 442 14.87 -8.81 -24.97
CA GLU A 442 13.70 -9.61 -24.60
C GLU A 442 13.30 -10.61 -25.71
N SER A 443 12.47 -11.59 -25.36
CA SER A 443 11.91 -12.55 -26.32
C SER A 443 10.81 -11.91 -27.19
N ASP A 444 10.48 -12.52 -28.32
CA ASP A 444 9.42 -12.00 -29.20
C ASP A 444 8.04 -11.97 -28.53
N THR A 445 7.78 -12.88 -27.59
CA THR A 445 6.55 -12.89 -26.79
C THR A 445 6.49 -11.67 -25.86
N GLU A 446 7.58 -11.37 -25.15
CA GLU A 446 7.67 -10.24 -24.24
C GLU A 446 7.62 -8.90 -25.01
N LYS A 447 8.29 -8.81 -26.17
CA LYS A 447 8.18 -7.64 -27.07
C LYS A 447 6.74 -7.39 -27.49
N LYS A 448 6.01 -8.45 -27.85
CA LYS A 448 4.60 -8.35 -28.25
C LYS A 448 3.72 -7.87 -27.10
N VAL A 449 3.95 -8.36 -25.88
CA VAL A 449 3.25 -7.92 -24.67
C VAL A 449 3.55 -6.44 -24.41
N TYR A 450 4.83 -6.05 -24.34
CA TYR A 450 5.26 -4.69 -24.09
C TYR A 450 4.69 -3.69 -25.09
N ARG A 451 4.85 -3.94 -26.40
CA ARG A 451 4.33 -3.03 -27.43
C ARG A 451 2.81 -2.92 -27.37
N SER A 452 2.10 -4.01 -27.08
CA SER A 452 0.64 -3.99 -26.94
C SER A 452 0.20 -3.18 -25.73
N LEU A 453 0.90 -3.29 -24.61
CA LEU A 453 0.59 -2.51 -23.40
C LEU A 453 0.79 -1.02 -23.65
N LEU A 454 1.95 -0.63 -24.18
CA LEU A 454 2.25 0.78 -24.44
C LEU A 454 1.29 1.41 -25.45
N LEU A 455 0.99 0.73 -26.56
CA LEU A 455 0.04 1.24 -27.53
C LEU A 455 -1.36 1.42 -26.93
N ARG A 456 -1.84 0.45 -26.13
CA ARG A 456 -3.13 0.57 -25.45
C ARG A 456 -3.15 1.74 -24.49
N MET A 457 -2.10 1.92 -23.69
CA MET A 457 -1.99 3.04 -22.75
C MET A 457 -1.98 4.38 -23.47
N PHE A 458 -1.11 4.53 -24.48
CA PHE A 458 -0.94 5.81 -25.18
C PHE A 458 -2.16 6.16 -26.02
N VAL A 459 -2.83 5.18 -26.62
CA VAL A 459 -4.12 5.41 -27.29
C VAL A 459 -5.19 5.78 -26.28
N ALA A 460 -5.30 5.07 -25.15
CA ALA A 460 -6.27 5.39 -24.10
C ALA A 460 -6.09 6.82 -23.56
N ASP A 461 -4.85 7.29 -23.41
CA ASP A 461 -4.55 8.66 -22.98
C ASP A 461 -5.07 9.72 -23.96
N ARG A 462 -5.12 9.40 -25.26
CA ARG A 462 -5.60 10.33 -26.29
C ARG A 462 -7.11 10.31 -26.48
N ILE A 463 -7.76 9.15 -26.38
CA ILE A 463 -9.19 9.01 -26.74
C ILE A 463 -10.11 8.61 -25.59
N ALA A 464 -9.57 8.03 -24.50
CA ALA A 464 -10.33 7.45 -23.40
C ALA A 464 -9.92 8.01 -22.01
N LEU A 465 -9.44 9.26 -21.97
CA LEU A 465 -9.02 9.96 -20.74
C LEU A 465 -8.00 9.16 -19.89
N GLY A 466 -7.14 8.37 -20.54
CA GLY A 466 -6.15 7.51 -19.89
C GLY A 466 -6.69 6.23 -19.27
N SER A 467 -7.99 5.95 -19.40
CA SER A 467 -8.63 4.75 -18.84
C SER A 467 -8.65 3.60 -19.84
N LEU A 468 -7.98 2.50 -19.49
CA LEU A 468 -7.98 1.27 -20.29
C LEU A 468 -9.36 0.59 -20.31
N GLU A 469 -10.15 0.75 -19.25
CA GLU A 469 -11.52 0.23 -19.17
C GLU A 469 -12.47 0.98 -20.10
N LEU A 470 -12.35 2.32 -20.14
CA LEU A 470 -13.13 3.14 -21.08
C LEU A 470 -12.75 2.79 -22.53
N LEU A 471 -11.46 2.64 -22.81
CA LEU A 471 -11.00 2.23 -24.15
C LEU A 471 -11.58 0.85 -24.54
N TRP A 472 -11.64 -0.09 -23.60
CA TRP A 472 -12.24 -1.40 -23.85
C TRP A 472 -13.75 -1.30 -24.11
N LEU A 473 -14.47 -0.48 -23.35
CA LEU A 473 -15.90 -0.23 -23.56
C LEU A 473 -16.17 0.43 -24.92
N GLU A 474 -15.36 1.41 -25.32
CA GLU A 474 -15.44 2.04 -26.64
C GLU A 474 -15.18 1.04 -27.77
N GLN A 475 -14.17 0.18 -27.63
CA GLN A 475 -13.90 -0.89 -28.59
C GLN A 475 -15.02 -1.92 -28.66
N LEU A 476 -15.62 -2.27 -27.51
CA LEU A 476 -16.76 -3.18 -27.46
C LEU A 476 -17.96 -2.55 -28.16
N ALA A 477 -18.27 -1.28 -27.88
CA ALA A 477 -19.34 -0.56 -28.55
C ALA A 477 -19.12 -0.50 -30.07
N LEU A 478 -17.91 -0.18 -30.52
CA LEU A 478 -17.55 -0.19 -31.95
C LEU A 478 -17.71 -1.58 -32.57
N ARG A 479 -17.28 -2.66 -31.90
CA ARG A 479 -17.45 -4.03 -32.40
C ARG A 479 -18.93 -4.42 -32.49
N VAL A 480 -19.73 -4.07 -31.49
CA VAL A 480 -21.18 -4.31 -31.48
C VAL A 480 -21.86 -3.52 -32.59
N LEU A 481 -21.52 -2.24 -32.76
CA LEU A 481 -22.04 -1.39 -33.85
C LEU A 481 -21.64 -1.94 -35.23
N SER A 482 -20.38 -2.34 -35.41
CA SER A 482 -19.93 -2.94 -36.67
C SER A 482 -20.64 -4.26 -36.94
N ALA A 483 -20.80 -5.13 -35.93
CA ALA A 483 -21.54 -6.38 -36.07
C ALA A 483 -23.02 -6.14 -36.40
N TRP A 484 -23.64 -5.12 -35.79
CA TRP A 484 -25.02 -4.70 -36.06
C TRP A 484 -25.20 -4.17 -37.49
N ASN A 485 -24.21 -3.44 -38.02
CA ASN A 485 -24.24 -2.95 -39.40
C ASN A 485 -23.87 -4.02 -40.44
N LEU A 486 -23.27 -5.14 -40.02
CA LEU A 486 -22.87 -6.27 -40.88
C LEU A 486 -23.84 -7.45 -40.80
N THR A 487 -24.89 -7.37 -39.95
CA THR A 487 -25.98 -8.34 -39.94
C THR A 487 -27.11 -7.83 -40.86
N PRO A 488 -27.50 -8.59 -41.90
CA PRO A 488 -28.47 -8.15 -42.90
C PRO A 488 -29.89 -7.99 -42.37
#